data_AF-A0AAI8BC52-F1
#
_entry.id   AF-A0AAI8BC52-F1
#
_cell.length_a   1.000
_cell.length_b   1.000
_cell.length_c   1.000
_cell.angle_alpha   90.00
_cell.angle_beta   90.00
_cell.angle_gamma   90.00
#
_symmetry.space_group_name_H-M   'P 1'
#
loop_
_entity.id
_entity.type
_entity.pdbx_description
1 polymer ?
#
loop_
_entity_poly.entity_id
_entity_poly.type
_entity_poly.pdbx_seq_one_letter_code
_entity_poly.pdbx_strand_id
1 'polypeptide(L)' 'MSAVQACINQAAYNAFYDLTACALETHNQERAAQRIIESRNYLPQADVNRLVRALEADYYEFT' A
#
# COMPACT_ATOMS: atom_id res chain seq x y z
N MET A 1 -13.07 8.95 14.97
CA MET A 1 -12.98 9.18 13.52
C MET A 1 -14.38 9.23 12.93
N SER A 2 -14.66 10.11 11.97
CA SER A 2 -15.95 10.10 11.27
C SER A 2 -16.01 8.90 10.31
N ALA A 3 -17.23 8.40 10.03
CA ALA A 3 -17.44 7.31 9.07
C ALA A 3 -16.89 7.65 7.67
N VAL A 4 -16.96 8.92 7.27
CA VAL A 4 -16.42 9.41 6.00
C VAL A 4 -14.89 9.27 5.96
N GLN A 5 -14.18 9.66 7.02
CA GLN A 5 -12.72 9.54 7.06
C GLN A 5 -12.27 8.08 7.03
N ALA A 6 -12.99 7.19 7.73
CA ALA A 6 -12.71 5.76 7.68
C ALA A 6 -12.87 5.19 6.26
N CYS A 7 -13.91 5.61 5.54
CA CYS A 7 -14.13 5.25 4.14
C CYS A 7 -12.99 5.76 3.22
N ILE A 8 -12.57 7.02 3.40
CA ILE A 8 -11.46 7.61 2.65
C ILE A 8 -10.16 6.82 2.89
N ASN A 9 -9.84 6.50 4.14
CA ASN A 9 -8.64 5.73 4.47
C ASN A 9 -8.69 4.33 3.86
N GLN A 10 -9.83 3.65 3.89
CA GLN A 10 -9.98 2.33 3.29
C GLN A 10 -9.83 2.37 1.76
N ALA A 11 -10.39 3.37 1.10
CA ALA A 11 -10.26 3.56 -0.34
C ALA A 11 -8.80 3.84 -0.74
N ALA A 12 -8.12 4.71 0.01
CA ALA A 12 -6.69 4.98 -0.20
C ALA A 12 -5.84 3.71 0.04
N TYR A 13 -6.14 2.94 1.09
CA TYR A 13 -5.43 1.69 1.38
C TYR A 13 -5.53 0.72 0.21
N ASN A 14 -6.74 0.47 -0.30
CA ASN A 14 -6.96 -0.45 -1.42
C ASN A 14 -6.23 0.04 -2.68
N ALA A 15 -6.30 1.34 -2.99
CA ALA A 15 -5.63 1.88 -4.16
C ALA A 15 -4.10 1.73 -4.09
N PHE A 16 -3.50 1.99 -2.93
CA PHE A 16 -2.05 1.80 -2.76
C PHE A 16 -1.65 0.33 -2.77
N TYR A 17 -2.48 -0.56 -2.24
CA TYR A 17 -2.27 -2.01 -2.38
C TYR A 17 -2.23 -2.40 -3.85
N ASP A 18 -3.27 -2.08 -4.63
CA ASP A 18 -3.37 -2.46 -6.05
C ASP A 18 -2.21 -1.87 -6.89
N LEU A 19 -1.85 -0.61 -6.65
CA LEU A 19 -0.74 0.05 -7.35
C LEU A 19 0.61 -0.59 -7.04
N THR A 20 0.82 -1.01 -5.78
CA THR A 20 2.08 -1.63 -5.36
C THR A 20 2.15 -3.08 -5.85
N ALA A 21 1.06 -3.83 -5.70
CA ALA A 21 0.88 -5.17 -6.25
C ALA A 21 1.19 -5.21 -7.75
N CYS A 22 0.58 -4.32 -8.55
CA CYS A 22 0.85 -4.24 -9.98
C CYS A 22 2.33 -3.97 -10.30
N ALA A 23 3.00 -3.12 -9.51
CA ALA A 23 4.42 -2.86 -9.68
C ALA A 23 5.28 -4.09 -9.34
N LEU A 24 4.92 -4.85 -8.30
CA LEU A 24 5.60 -6.09 -7.91
C LEU A 24 5.41 -7.18 -8.98
N GLU A 25 4.18 -7.39 -9.46
CA GLU A 25 3.84 -8.36 -10.52
C GLU A 25 4.58 -8.08 -11.84
N THR A 26 4.92 -6.81 -12.10
CA THR A 26 5.70 -6.39 -13.27
C THR A 26 7.20 -6.32 -13.01
N HIS A 27 7.67 -6.88 -11.88
CA HIS A 27 9.07 -6.87 -11.43
C HIS A 27 9.68 -5.46 -11.30
N ASN A 28 8.85 -4.44 -11.09
CA ASN A 28 9.29 -3.05 -10.94
C ASN A 28 9.36 -2.66 -9.45
N GLN A 29 10.39 -3.16 -8.77
CA GLN A 29 10.61 -2.94 -7.34
C GLN A 29 10.78 -1.45 -6.98
N GLU A 30 11.41 -0.66 -7.85
CA GLU A 30 11.57 0.79 -7.64
C GLU A 30 10.20 1.48 -7.57
N ARG A 31 9.32 1.17 -8.52
CA ARG A 31 7.96 1.73 -8.54
C ARG A 31 7.14 1.23 -7.35
N ALA A 32 7.30 -0.02 -6.94
CA ALA A 32 6.64 -0.54 -5.74
C ALA A 32 7.07 0.24 -4.48
N ALA A 33 8.38 0.47 -4.30
CA ALA A 33 8.90 1.26 -3.19
C ALA A 33 8.38 2.71 -3.22
N GLN A 34 8.32 3.34 -4.41
CA GLN A 34 7.74 4.69 -4.56
C GLN A 34 6.29 4.74 -4.11
N ARG A 35 5.45 3.76 -4.48
CA ARG A 35 4.03 3.70 -4.04
C ARG A 35 3.88 3.59 -2.52
N ILE A 36 4.74 2.80 -1.88
CA ILE A 36 4.75 2.70 -0.40
C ILE A 36 5.14 4.04 0.23
N ILE A 37 6.13 4.75 -0.31
CA ILE A 37 6.54 6.07 0.19
C ILE A 37 5.40 7.09 0.02
N GLU A 38 4.77 7.13 -1.16
CA GLU A 38 3.63 8.02 -1.45
C GLU A 38 2.46 7.79 -0.49
N SER A 39 2.18 6.54 -0.12
CA SER A 39 1.07 6.18 0.76
C SER A 39 1.12 6.88 2.13
N ARG A 40 2.33 7.23 2.61
CA ARG A 40 2.55 7.94 3.89
C ARG A 40 1.93 9.33 3.93
N ASN A 41 1.66 9.94 2.77
CA ASN A 41 1.01 11.25 2.68
C ASN A 41 -0.52 11.17 2.80
N TYR A 42 -1.10 9.97 2.65
CA TYR A 42 -2.55 9.77 2.55
C TYR A 42 -3.11 8.87 3.65
N LEU A 43 -2.27 7.98 4.20
CA LEU A 43 -2.66 6.99 5.19
C LEU A 43 -2.01 7.28 6.55
N PRO A 44 -2.70 6.97 7.66
CA PRO A 44 -2.06 6.94 8.96
C PRO A 44 -0.98 5.85 8.98
N GLN A 45 0.07 6.06 9.79
CA GLN A 45 1.22 5.14 9.88
C GLN A 45 0.81 3.68 10.15
N ALA A 46 -0.25 3.46 10.94
CA ALA A 46 -0.77 2.12 11.22
C ALA A 46 -1.26 1.40 9.94
N ASP A 47 -1.94 2.11 9.05
CA ASP A 47 -2.44 1.56 7.78
C ASP A 47 -1.29 1.36 6.78
N VAL A 48 -0.28 2.24 6.77
CA VAL A 48 0.95 2.03 5.98
C VAL A 48 1.68 0.76 6.43
N ASN A 49 1.83 0.55 7.74
CA ASN A 49 2.47 -0.66 8.27
C ASN A 49 1.67 -1.92 7.91
N ARG A 50 0.33 -1.84 7.97
CA ARG A 50 -0.56 -2.92 7.54
C ARG A 50 -0.43 -3.20 6.04
N LEU A 51 -0.29 -2.16 5.21
CA LEU A 51 -0.09 -2.28 3.77
C LEU A 51 1.20 -3.02 3.46
N VAL A 52 2.32 -2.61 4.07
CA VAL A 52 3.63 -3.26 3.89
C VAL A 52 3.57 -4.74 4.25
N ARG A 53 2.99 -5.08 5.41
CA ARG A 53 2.86 -6.49 5.85
C ARG A 53 2.01 -7.34 4.91
N ALA A 54 0.93 -6.77 4.37
CA ALA A 54 0.09 -7.49 3.40
C ALA A 54 0.88 -7.79 2.13
N LEU A 55 1.54 -6.77 1.56
CA LEU A 55 2.38 -6.93 0.37
C LEU A 55 3.55 -7.89 0.60
N GLU A 56 4.19 -7.84 1.77
CA GLU A 56 5.24 -8.79 2.13
C GLU A 56 4.70 -10.22 2.20
N ALA A 57 3.50 -10.44 2.75
CA ALA A 57 2.90 -11.78 2.81
C ALA A 57 2.54 -12.32 1.42
N ASP A 58 2.03 -11.45 0.54
CA ASP A 58 1.52 -11.84 -0.77
C ASP A 58 2.63 -11.93 -1.84
N TYR A 59 3.72 -11.16 -1.69
CA TYR A 59 4.81 -11.05 -2.68
C TYR A 59 6.21 -11.36 -2.11
N TYR A 60 6.31 -12.08 -0.99
CA TYR A 60 7.60 -12.46 -0.35
C TYR A 60 8.58 -13.16 -1.31
N GLU A 61 8.10 -13.71 -2.42
CA GLU A 61 8.95 -14.37 -3.43
C GLU A 61 9.76 -13.40 -4.33
N PHE A 62 9.61 -12.08 -4.18
CA PHE A 62 10.32 -11.08 -4.99
C PHE A 62 11.58 -10.48 -4.32
N THR A 63 12.00 -10.97 -3.16
CA THR A 63 13.27 -10.60 -2.50
C THR A 63 14.35 -11.65 -2.72
#